data_AF-A0A7Y9NBJ8-F1
#
_entry.id   AF-A0A7Y9NBJ8-F1
#
_cell.length_a   1.000
_cell.length_b   1.000
_cell.length_c   1.000
_cell.angle_alpha   90.00
_cell.angle_beta   90.00
_cell.angle_gamma   90.00
#
_symmetry.space_group_name_H-M   'P 1'
#
loop_
_entity.id
_entity.type
_entity.pdbx_description
1 polymer ?
#
loop_
_entity_poly.entity_id
_entity_poly.type
_entity_poly.pdbx_seq_one_letter_code
_entity_poly.pdbx_strand_id
1 'polypeptide(L)'
;MARRKETEEQLRARILGKMREDIGISEAMARPFVESVMRCFAGEQPYFPAAQRSYPVALIKSALERGNSVKKVMAEFEVSRSKLHELFPGGLPKPSNAGVSTVSVKVETN
;
A
#
# COMPACT_ATOMS: atom_id res chain seq x y z
N MET A 1 11.80 -14.31 9.59
CA MET A 1 12.12 -14.23 8.14
C MET A 1 13.47 -13.54 8.02
N ALA A 2 14.50 -14.25 7.56
CA ALA A 2 15.83 -13.64 7.35
C ALA A 2 15.73 -12.60 6.22
N ARG A 3 16.05 -11.33 6.50
CA ARG A 3 16.15 -10.32 5.44
C ARG A 3 17.24 -10.78 4.47
N ARG A 4 16.92 -10.88 3.18
CA ARG A 4 17.93 -11.09 2.13
C ARG A 4 19.00 -10.02 2.30
N LYS A 5 20.27 -10.41 2.30
CA LYS A 5 21.38 -9.44 2.24
C LYS A 5 21.24 -8.64 0.95
N GLU A 6 20.95 -7.36 1.10
CA GLU A 6 20.97 -6.40 0.00
C GLU A 6 22.41 -6.27 -0.51
N THR A 7 22.59 -6.24 -1.83
CA THR A 7 23.92 -6.05 -2.43
C THR A 7 24.36 -4.59 -2.31
N GLU A 8 25.66 -4.35 -2.39
CA GLU A 8 26.23 -3.00 -2.33
C GLU A 8 25.63 -2.06 -3.39
N GLU A 9 25.39 -2.59 -4.59
CA GLU A 9 24.74 -1.87 -5.69
C GLU A 9 23.28 -1.51 -5.40
N GLN A 10 22.53 -2.42 -4.75
CA GLN A 10 21.14 -2.16 -4.37
C GLN A 10 21.06 -1.07 -3.28
N LEU A 11 21.96 -1.11 -2.31
CA LEU A 11 22.06 -0.08 -1.28
C LEU A 11 22.41 1.28 -1.89
N ARG A 12 23.35 1.31 -2.83
CA ARG A 12 23.74 2.52 -3.58
C ARG A 12 22.55 3.12 -4.33
N ALA A 13 21.80 2.30 -5.06
CA ALA A 13 20.62 2.72 -5.80
C ALA A 13 19.52 3.28 -4.88
N ARG A 14 19.31 2.66 -3.70
CA ARG A 14 18.31 3.12 -2.72
C ARG A 14 18.65 4.47 -2.12
N ILE A 15 19.92 4.70 -1.73
CA ILE A 15 20.36 5.99 -1.18
C ILE A 15 20.19 7.10 -2.23
N LEU A 16 20.59 6.82 -3.46
CA LEU A 16 20.46 7.76 -4.58
C LEU A 16 18.99 8.14 -4.83
N GLY A 17 18.09 7.17 -4.84
CA GLY A 17 16.65 7.41 -5.00
C GLY A 17 16.10 8.37 -3.94
N LYS A 18 16.46 8.17 -2.67
CA LYS A 18 16.02 9.03 -1.58
C LYS A 18 16.55 10.46 -1.67
N MET A 19 17.82 10.62 -2.05
CA MET A 19 18.39 11.96 -2.27
C MET A 19 17.69 12.72 -3.40
N ARG A 20 17.27 12.03 -4.46
CA ARG A 20 16.50 12.64 -5.55
C ARG A 20 15.09 13.04 -5.10
N GLU A 21 14.39 12.15 -4.39
CA GLU A 21 13.02 12.36 -3.91
C GLU A 21 12.93 13.52 -2.91
N ASP A 22 13.83 13.55 -1.92
CA ASP A 22 13.68 14.44 -0.76
C ASP A 22 14.44 15.78 -0.91
N ILE A 23 15.51 15.82 -1.73
CA ILE A 23 16.43 16.98 -1.84
C ILE A 23 16.42 17.58 -3.26
N GLY A 24 15.92 16.86 -4.27
CA GLY A 24 15.83 17.36 -5.64
C GLY A 24 17.17 17.53 -6.37
N ILE A 25 18.24 16.91 -5.89
CA ILE A 25 19.57 16.98 -6.51
C ILE A 25 19.72 16.00 -7.67
N SER A 26 20.49 16.40 -8.70
CA SER A 26 20.81 15.53 -9.83
C SER A 26 21.68 14.34 -9.41
N GLU A 27 21.63 13.25 -10.17
CA GLU A 27 22.41 12.05 -9.86
C GLU A 27 23.92 12.32 -9.76
N ALA A 28 24.45 13.17 -10.64
CA ALA A 28 25.85 13.57 -10.63
C ALA A 28 26.24 14.28 -9.32
N MET A 29 25.33 15.10 -8.77
CA MET A 29 25.55 15.78 -7.49
C MET A 29 25.34 14.86 -6.27
N ALA A 30 24.44 13.88 -6.35
CA ALA A 30 24.17 12.94 -5.26
C ALA A 30 25.29 11.90 -5.07
N ARG A 31 25.98 11.52 -6.16
CA ARG A 31 27.03 10.48 -6.17
C ARG A 31 28.10 10.63 -5.08
N PRO A 32 28.75 11.80 -4.87
CA PRO A 32 29.75 11.94 -3.80
C PRO A 32 29.17 11.74 -2.40
N PHE A 33 27.94 12.20 -2.14
CA PHE A 33 27.29 11.99 -0.84
C PHE A 33 26.97 10.52 -0.59
N VAL A 34 26.47 9.81 -1.61
CA VAL A 34 26.22 8.36 -1.51
C VAL A 34 27.51 7.62 -1.20
N GLU A 35 28.63 7.96 -1.86
CA GLU A 35 29.92 7.34 -1.60
C GLU A 35 30.45 7.62 -0.18
N SER A 36 30.31 8.85 0.31
CA SER A 36 30.64 9.18 1.70
C SER A 36 29.82 8.38 2.69
N VAL A 37 28.50 8.27 2.46
CA VAL A 37 27.60 7.45 3.29
C VAL A 37 28.05 5.98 3.28
N MET A 38 28.26 5.40 2.10
CA MET A 38 28.70 4.01 1.96
C MET A 38 30.02 3.73 2.68
N ARG A 39 30.99 4.67 2.62
CA ARG A 39 32.28 4.57 3.34
C ARG A 39 32.11 4.66 4.86
N CYS A 40 31.25 5.56 5.35
CA CYS A 40 31.02 5.72 6.79
C CYS A 40 30.40 4.48 7.43
N PHE A 41 29.55 3.76 6.71
CA PHE A 41 28.92 2.55 7.23
C PHE A 41 29.80 1.30 7.12
N ALA A 42 30.97 1.35 6.48
CA ALA A 42 32.03 0.32 6.52
C ALA A 42 31.56 -1.16 6.37
N GLY A 43 30.47 -1.41 5.63
CA GLY A 43 29.89 -2.75 5.44
C GLY A 43 28.73 -3.11 6.39
N GLU A 44 28.35 -2.24 7.31
CA GLU A 44 27.11 -2.31 8.07
C GLU A 44 25.91 -2.04 7.15
N GLN A 45 24.74 -2.64 7.47
CA GLN A 45 23.50 -2.43 6.73
C GLN A 45 22.67 -1.34 7.42
N PRO A 46 22.62 -0.10 6.88
CA PRO A 46 21.84 0.96 7.50
C PRO A 46 20.36 0.60 7.44
N TYR A 47 19.63 0.83 8.54
CA TYR A 47 18.18 0.68 8.54
C TYR A 47 17.51 1.85 7.83
N PHE A 48 16.81 1.57 6.74
CA PHE A 48 15.91 2.53 6.09
C PHE A 48 14.48 2.23 6.54
N PRO A 49 13.76 3.21 7.14
CA PRO A 49 12.37 3.02 7.48
C PRO A 49 11.56 2.71 6.21
N ALA A 50 10.63 1.77 6.33
CA ALA A 50 9.73 1.46 5.23
C ALA A 50 8.88 2.69 4.90
N ALA A 51 8.65 2.95 3.61
CA ALA A 51 7.74 4.00 3.19
C ALA A 51 6.36 3.77 3.84
N GLN A 52 5.74 4.83 4.36
CA GLN A 52 4.37 4.73 4.86
C GLN A 52 3.45 4.36 3.70
N ARG A 53 2.86 3.18 3.78
CA ARG A 53 1.89 2.71 2.79
C ARG A 53 0.58 3.46 2.98
N SER A 54 0.16 4.21 1.96
CA SER A 54 -1.18 4.78 1.89
C SER A 54 -2.15 3.71 1.37
N TYR A 55 -3.28 3.54 2.05
CA TYR A 55 -4.33 2.59 1.66
C TYR A 55 -5.53 3.34 1.09
N PRO A 56 -6.07 2.93 -0.07
CA PRO A 56 -7.24 3.58 -0.65
C PRO A 56 -8.52 3.13 0.06
N VAL A 57 -8.74 3.63 1.29
CA VAL A 57 -9.82 3.19 2.19
C VAL A 57 -11.20 3.24 1.54
N ALA A 58 -11.47 4.28 0.74
CA ALA A 58 -12.75 4.42 0.02
C ALA A 58 -13.00 3.28 -0.99
N LEU A 59 -11.97 2.86 -1.72
CA LEU A 59 -12.09 1.76 -2.69
C LEU A 59 -12.25 0.41 -1.99
N ILE A 60 -11.49 0.19 -0.91
CA ILE A 60 -11.59 -1.01 -0.08
C ILE A 60 -13.00 -1.13 0.52
N LYS A 61 -13.53 -0.03 1.06
CA LYS A 61 -14.90 0.05 1.61
C LYS A 61 -15.93 -0.33 0.55
N SER A 62 -15.86 0.31 -0.62
CA SER A 62 -16.77 0.04 -1.72
C SER A 62 -16.68 -1.41 -2.21
N ALA A 63 -15.49 -2.02 -2.22
CA ALA A 63 -15.31 -3.42 -2.59
C ALA A 63 -16.03 -4.37 -1.59
N LEU A 64 -15.95 -4.08 -0.29
CA LEU A 64 -16.65 -4.85 0.75
C LEU A 64 -18.18 -4.66 0.67
N GLU A 65 -18.64 -3.43 0.41
CA GLU A 65 -20.07 -3.12 0.22
C GLU A 65 -20.67 -3.76 -1.03
N ARG A 66 -19.87 -4.03 -2.07
CA ARG A 66 -20.26 -4.84 -3.24
C ARG A 66 -20.35 -6.35 -2.94
N GLY A 67 -19.99 -6.78 -1.73
CA GLY A 67 -20.02 -8.19 -1.35
C GLY A 67 -18.80 -9.00 -1.80
N ASN A 68 -17.70 -8.35 -2.20
CA ASN A 68 -16.44 -9.09 -2.39
C ASN A 68 -16.02 -9.74 -1.06
N SER A 69 -15.60 -11.00 -1.11
CA SER A 69 -15.12 -11.69 0.08
C SER A 69 -13.87 -11.02 0.65
N VAL A 70 -13.72 -11.07 1.97
CA VAL A 70 -12.56 -10.51 2.67
C VAL A 70 -11.25 -11.05 2.08
N LYS A 71 -11.20 -12.34 1.73
CA LYS A 71 -10.02 -12.96 1.08
C LYS A 71 -9.69 -12.30 -0.27
N LYS A 72 -10.71 -12.00 -1.07
CA LYS A 72 -10.53 -11.32 -2.37
C LYS A 72 -10.03 -9.89 -2.17
N VAL A 73 -10.63 -9.15 -1.23
CA VAL A 73 -10.20 -7.78 -0.90
C VAL A 73 -8.77 -7.74 -0.36
N MET A 74 -8.38 -8.71 0.48
CA MET A 74 -7.00 -8.84 0.96
C MET A 74 -6.00 -9.04 -0.17
N ALA A 75 -6.32 -9.87 -1.16
CA ALA A 75 -5.46 -10.12 -2.30
C ALA A 75 -5.38 -8.91 -3.25
N GLU A 76 -6.52 -8.28 -3.55
CA GLU A 76 -6.62 -7.17 -4.50
C GLU A 76 -5.92 -5.90 -4.00
N PHE A 77 -6.03 -5.59 -2.71
CA PHE A 77 -5.42 -4.40 -2.11
C PHE A 77 -4.14 -4.72 -1.33
N GLU A 78 -3.67 -5.97 -1.40
CA GLU A 78 -2.49 -6.48 -0.70
C GLU A 78 -2.44 -6.06 0.78
N VAL A 79 -3.58 -6.18 1.45
CA VAL A 79 -3.76 -5.81 2.86
C VAL A 79 -3.88 -7.06 3.73
N SER A 80 -3.24 -7.04 4.90
CA SER A 80 -3.42 -8.11 5.87
C SER A 80 -4.80 -8.02 6.52
N ARG A 81 -5.25 -9.12 7.13
CA ARG A 81 -6.51 -9.15 7.87
C ARG A 81 -6.50 -8.18 9.06
N SER A 82 -5.41 -8.13 9.82
CA SER A 82 -5.25 -7.18 10.93
C SER A 82 -5.35 -5.74 10.42
N LYS A 83 -4.70 -5.44 9.28
CA LYS A 83 -4.75 -4.12 8.67
C LYS A 83 -6.16 -3.72 8.24
N LEU A 84 -6.94 -4.64 7.69
CA LEU A 84 -8.35 -4.38 7.37
C LEU A 84 -9.16 -3.98 8.62
N HIS A 85 -8.96 -4.66 9.75
CA HIS A 85 -9.65 -4.32 10.99
C HIS A 85 -9.14 -3.00 11.61
N GLU A 86 -7.87 -2.65 11.43
CA GLU A 86 -7.36 -1.32 11.80
C GLU A 86 -7.98 -0.20 10.95
N LEU A 87 -8.15 -0.45 9.64
CA LEU A 87 -8.75 0.52 8.72
C LEU A 87 -10.26 0.71 8.96
N PHE A 88 -10.94 -0.28 9.54
CA PHE A 88 -12.37 -0.26 9.83
C PHE A 88 -12.63 -0.64 11.31
N PRO A 89 -12.41 0.29 12.26
CA PRO A 89 -12.51 0.00 13.70
C PRO A 89 -13.93 -0.39 14.15
N GLY A 90 -14.97 0.00 13.39
CA GLY A 90 -16.37 -0.39 13.62
C GLY A 90 -16.75 -1.76 13.04
N GLY A 91 -15.79 -2.51 12.51
CA GLY A 91 -16.03 -3.75 11.78
C GLY A 91 -16.10 -3.54 10.26
N LEU A 92 -15.99 -4.65 9.52
CA LEU A 92 -15.96 -4.60 8.06
C LEU A 92 -17.34 -4.20 7.50
N PRO A 93 -17.38 -3.30 6.49
CA PRO A 93 -18.59 -2.98 5.75
C PRO A 93 -19.31 -4.25 5.28
N LYS A 94 -20.62 -4.28 5.50
CA LYS A 94 -21.49 -5.37 5.03
C LYS A 94 -21.90 -5.09 3.59
N PRO A 95 -22.18 -6.13 2.79
CA PRO A 95 -22.74 -5.94 1.46
C PRO A 95 -24.03 -5.13 1.55
N SER A 96 -24.11 -4.03 0.81
CA SER A 96 -25.33 -3.26 0.71
C SER A 96 -26.28 -3.97 -0.25
N ASN A 97 -27.37 -4.53 0.27
CA ASN A 97 -28.53 -4.87 -0.55
C ASN A 97 -29.27 -3.57 -0.96
N ALA A 98 -28.60 -2.70 -1.70
CA ALA A 98 -29.28 -1.59 -2.37
C ALA A 98 -30.10 -2.21 -3.51
N GLY A 99 -31.42 -2.27 -3.29
CA GLY A 99 -32.33 -3.21 -3.93
C GLY A 99 -32.42 -3.14 -5.45
N VAL A 100 -32.42 -4.31 -6.07
CA VAL A 100 -33.33 -4.60 -7.18
C VAL A 100 -34.73 -4.65 -6.57
N SER A 101 -35.36 -3.49 -6.40
CA SER A 101 -36.78 -3.42 -6.01
C SER A 101 -37.61 -3.63 -7.27
N THR A 102 -37.96 -4.87 -7.58
CA THR A 102 -38.99 -5.19 -8.59
C THR A 102 -40.33 -4.72 -8.03
N VAL A 103 -40.73 -3.49 -8.35
CA VAL A 103 -42.12 -3.06 -8.16
C VAL A 103 -42.94 -3.79 -9.23
N SER A 104 -43.57 -4.89 -8.84
CA SER A 104 -44.55 -5.58 -9.67
C SER A 104 -45.78 -4.69 -9.80
N VAL A 105 -45.88 -3.93 -10.90
CA VAL A 105 -47.08 -3.17 -11.23
C VAL A 105 -48.14 -4.18 -11.69
N LYS A 106 -49.07 -4.51 -10.81
CA LYS A 106 -50.28 -5.27 -11.17
C LYS A 106 -51.23 -4.30 -11.87
N VAL A 107 -51.23 -4.33 -13.20
CA VAL A 107 -52.21 -3.59 -14.01
C VAL A 107 -53.50 -4.40 -14.02
N GLU A 108 -54.49 -3.94 -13.24
CA GLU A 108 -55.89 -4.35 -13.39
C GLU A 108 -56.57 -3.31 -14.28
N THR A 109 -56.91 -3.70 -15.51
CA THR A 109 -57.79 -2.92 -16.39
C THR A 109 -59.21 -3.46 -16.29
N ASN A 110 -60.13 -2.57 -15.90
CA ASN A 110 -61.59 -2.71 -16.00
C ASN A 110 -62.05 -2.81 -17.45
#